data_AF-A0A835LS70-F1
#
_entry.id   AF-A0A835LS70-F1
#
_cell.length_a   1.000
_cell.length_b   1.000
_cell.length_c   1.000
_cell.angle_alpha   90.00
_cell.angle_beta   90.00
_cell.angle_gamma   90.00
#
_symmetry.space_group_name_H-M   'P 1'
#
loop_
_entity.id
_entity.type
_entity.pdbx_description
1 polymer ?
#
loop_
_entity_poly.entity_id
_entity_poly.type
_entity_poly.pdbx_seq_one_letter_code
_entity_poly.pdbx_strand_id
1 'polypeptide(L)'
;MVSLETTYLHFLNLFNSWIHSKQLVLNFYSADRQLLRVLGNTDLQVAIMVSNQEISHIASSQNASDEWVRTKILPFYPKTKFRFLSMGNEVLSYFSDEDKKTWLNLVPAMIRIKRSMNIMDVKKIKVGTPLAMDVLQSSFPPSNGTFRSDISDTVIKPLLSFLNRTRSFFFLDVYPYFPWSSTPSQIHLDYALLRKSNFTYTDPLTQLKYTNLLDQMLDSVNFAMEKLGFGDVRLLISETGWPSSGDIDQVGANVYNAATYNRNLIRKMTSKSSAGTPARPAAVIPTFIFSLYNENQKPGPGTERNFGLLHPNGTRVYDVDLTGKQTESDYDPIPLGTNNAPYRGKIWCVVARDREVSERELGDAISYACGQGNGTCKALQPGKDCYTPVNLVSHSSYAFSSYWKQFRSSGATCYFNGLAVQTTKDPSHGSCKYPSVTV
;
A
#
# COMPACT_ATOMS: atom_id res chain seq x y z
N MET A 1 -16.32 3.52 -14.40
CA MET A 1 -15.49 2.92 -15.47
C MET A 1 -15.01 4.07 -16.34
N VAL A 2 -13.84 4.64 -16.03
CA VAL A 2 -13.22 5.61 -16.95
C VAL A 2 -12.67 4.79 -18.10
N SER A 3 -13.07 5.08 -19.34
CA SER A 3 -12.58 4.37 -20.51
C SER A 3 -11.07 4.44 -20.56
N LEU A 4 -10.43 3.27 -20.66
CA LEU A 4 -8.98 3.09 -20.73
C LEU A 4 -8.32 4.09 -21.71
N GLU A 5 -8.95 4.35 -22.86
CA GLU A 5 -8.49 5.30 -23.88
C GLU A 5 -8.33 6.76 -23.42
N THR A 6 -9.24 7.26 -22.57
CA THR A 6 -9.19 8.66 -22.10
C THR A 6 -8.11 8.85 -21.03
N THR A 7 -7.87 7.80 -20.24
CA THR A 7 -6.75 7.75 -19.28
C THR A 7 -5.40 7.74 -20.00
N TYR A 8 -5.28 7.13 -21.19
CA TYR A 8 -4.01 6.98 -21.91
C TYR A 8 -3.46 8.25 -22.55
N LEU A 9 -4.30 9.09 -23.18
CA LEU A 9 -3.86 10.38 -23.71
C LEU A 9 -3.49 11.35 -22.59
N HIS A 10 -4.21 11.31 -21.48
CA HIS A 10 -3.90 12.13 -20.31
C HIS A 10 -2.62 11.64 -19.60
N PHE A 11 -2.43 10.32 -19.51
CA PHE A 11 -1.20 9.69 -19.04
C PHE A 11 0.02 10.14 -19.85
N LEU A 12 -0.02 10.04 -21.19
CA LEU A 12 1.11 10.48 -22.02
C LEU A 12 1.36 12.00 -21.93
N ASN A 13 0.31 12.82 -21.84
CA ASN A 13 0.45 14.28 -21.71
C ASN A 13 0.98 14.74 -20.35
N LEU A 14 0.56 14.11 -19.24
CA LEU A 14 1.11 14.37 -17.90
C LEU A 14 2.61 14.01 -17.85
N PHE A 15 2.97 12.87 -18.44
CA PHE A 15 4.36 12.42 -18.47
C PHE A 15 5.20 13.09 -19.55
N ASN A 16 4.67 13.86 -20.51
CA ASN A 16 5.49 14.59 -21.51
C ASN A 16 6.54 15.51 -20.85
N SER A 17 6.25 16.06 -19.67
CA SER A 17 7.22 16.83 -18.88
C SER A 17 8.33 15.97 -18.24
N TRP A 18 8.11 14.67 -18.07
CA TRP A 18 8.98 13.71 -17.35
C TRP A 18 9.57 12.63 -18.27
N ILE A 19 9.11 12.50 -19.52
CA ILE A 19 9.49 11.48 -20.51
C ILE A 19 10.99 11.48 -20.80
N HIS A 20 11.66 12.62 -20.64
CA HIS A 20 13.11 12.73 -20.83
C HIS A 20 13.93 12.35 -19.59
N SER A 21 13.29 12.08 -18.44
CA SER A 21 13.98 11.62 -17.23
C SER A 21 14.29 10.12 -17.33
N LYS A 22 15.54 9.78 -17.66
CA LYS A 22 16.02 8.38 -17.73
C LYS A 22 15.94 7.60 -16.41
N GLN A 23 15.51 8.24 -15.32
CA GLN A 23 15.49 7.67 -13.97
C GLN A 23 14.09 7.25 -13.49
N LEU A 24 13.02 7.63 -14.19
CA LEU A 24 11.66 7.28 -13.79
C LEU A 24 11.32 5.84 -14.16
N VAL A 25 10.76 5.09 -13.20
CA VAL A 25 10.26 3.74 -13.39
C VAL A 25 8.78 3.73 -13.00
N LEU A 26 7.92 3.19 -13.87
CA LEU A 26 6.50 2.99 -13.57
C LEU A 26 6.27 1.55 -13.11
N ASN A 27 5.66 1.38 -11.94
CA ASN A 27 5.31 0.07 -11.40
C ASN A 27 3.85 -0.26 -11.71
N PHE A 28 3.62 -1.41 -12.35
CA PHE A 28 2.29 -1.90 -12.67
C PHE A 28 2.05 -3.25 -12.00
N TYR A 29 0.90 -3.38 -11.34
CA TYR A 29 0.42 -4.62 -10.72
C TYR A 29 -0.08 -5.66 -11.73
N SER A 30 0.15 -5.45 -13.02
CA SER A 30 -0.15 -6.42 -14.07
C SER A 30 0.71 -6.21 -15.31
N ALA A 31 0.82 -7.24 -16.14
CA ALA A 31 1.44 -7.18 -17.46
C ALA A 31 0.39 -6.89 -18.56
N ASP A 32 -0.31 -5.76 -18.45
CA ASP A 32 -1.32 -5.37 -19.44
C ASP A 32 -0.71 -5.13 -20.83
N ARG A 33 -1.25 -5.79 -21.85
CA ARG A 33 -0.67 -5.78 -23.19
C ARG A 33 -0.82 -4.43 -23.90
N GLN A 34 -1.93 -3.72 -23.68
CA GLN A 34 -2.17 -2.44 -24.36
C GLN A 34 -1.21 -1.39 -23.84
N LEU A 35 -1.10 -1.29 -22.51
CA LEU A 35 -0.17 -0.43 -21.81
C LEU A 35 1.29 -0.71 -22.24
N LEU A 36 1.71 -1.98 -22.25
CA LEU A 36 3.09 -2.33 -22.62
C LEU A 36 3.44 -1.98 -24.07
N ARG A 37 2.48 -2.05 -25.01
CA ARG A 37 2.67 -1.60 -26.40
C ARG A 37 2.92 -0.10 -26.49
N VAL A 38 2.13 0.68 -25.75
CA VAL A 38 2.24 2.14 -25.73
C VAL A 38 3.58 2.56 -25.12
N LEU A 39 3.96 1.97 -23.99
CA LEU A 39 5.21 2.28 -23.29
C LEU A 39 6.45 1.92 -24.12
N GLY A 40 6.36 0.94 -25.02
CA GLY A 40 7.44 0.59 -25.95
C GLY A 40 7.83 1.73 -26.90
N ASN A 41 7.00 2.75 -27.07
CA ASN A 41 7.34 3.94 -27.87
C ASN A 41 7.95 5.08 -27.01
N THR A 42 8.26 4.81 -25.74
CA THR A 42 8.77 5.82 -24.80
C THR A 42 10.12 5.43 -24.21
N ASP A 43 10.78 6.38 -23.54
CA ASP A 43 12.03 6.11 -22.83
C ASP A 43 11.84 5.62 -21.38
N LEU A 44 10.58 5.50 -20.92
CA LEU A 44 10.23 5.13 -19.55
C LEU A 44 10.62 3.69 -19.24
N GLN A 45 11.12 3.48 -18.02
CA GLN A 45 11.38 2.15 -17.49
C GLN A 45 10.13 1.59 -16.82
N VAL A 46 10.00 0.26 -16.83
CA VAL A 46 8.79 -0.42 -16.36
C VAL A 46 9.13 -1.51 -15.35
N ALA A 47 8.39 -1.54 -14.25
CA ALA A 47 8.25 -2.68 -13.37
C ALA A 47 6.87 -3.32 -13.60
N ILE A 48 6.83 -4.64 -13.70
CA ILE A 48 5.58 -5.41 -13.82
C ILE A 48 5.51 -6.47 -12.74
N MET A 49 4.33 -7.02 -12.51
CA MET A 49 4.08 -8.02 -11.49
C MET A 49 3.43 -9.28 -12.06
N VAL A 50 3.86 -10.43 -11.56
CA VAL A 50 3.16 -11.72 -11.63
C VAL A 50 2.08 -11.73 -10.54
N SER A 51 0.83 -12.08 -10.84
CA SER A 51 -0.20 -12.09 -9.79
C SER A 51 0.02 -13.24 -8.79
N ASN A 52 -0.50 -13.10 -7.56
CA ASN A 52 -0.35 -14.13 -6.53
C ASN A 52 -0.88 -15.50 -6.99
N GLN A 53 -1.94 -15.51 -7.81
CA GLN A 53 -2.58 -16.72 -8.32
C GLN A 53 -1.72 -17.46 -9.37
N GLU A 54 -0.81 -16.77 -10.07
CA GLU A 54 0.05 -17.37 -11.09
C GLU A 54 1.29 -18.05 -10.49
N ILE A 55 1.67 -17.73 -9.23
CA ILE A 55 2.91 -18.18 -8.59
C ILE A 55 3.02 -19.70 -8.59
N SER A 56 2.00 -20.40 -8.10
CA SER A 56 2.00 -21.86 -8.00
C SER A 56 2.08 -22.53 -9.38
N HIS A 57 1.47 -21.93 -10.41
CA HIS A 57 1.56 -22.45 -11.77
C HIS A 57 2.97 -22.30 -12.34
N ILE A 58 3.60 -21.12 -12.20
CA ILE A 58 4.99 -20.89 -12.63
C ILE A 58 5.96 -21.79 -11.85
N ALA A 59 5.69 -22.03 -10.57
CA ALA A 59 6.46 -22.97 -9.75
C ALA A 59 6.23 -24.45 -10.11
N SER A 60 5.22 -24.81 -10.90
CA SER A 60 4.92 -26.21 -11.18
C SER A 60 5.91 -26.83 -12.18
N SER A 61 6.38 -26.07 -13.18
CA SER A 61 7.26 -26.58 -14.23
C SER A 61 8.06 -25.49 -14.93
N GLN A 62 9.20 -25.86 -15.52
CA GLN A 62 9.98 -24.93 -16.35
C GLN A 62 9.18 -24.48 -17.58
N ASN A 63 8.37 -25.35 -18.17
CA ASN A 63 7.55 -25.02 -19.33
C ASN A 63 6.52 -23.92 -19.03
N ALA A 64 5.84 -23.99 -17.87
CA ALA A 64 4.91 -22.95 -17.44
C ALA A 64 5.60 -21.58 -17.29
N SER A 65 6.80 -21.56 -16.71
CA SER A 65 7.62 -20.35 -16.62
C SER A 65 8.07 -19.82 -17.99
N ASP A 66 8.49 -20.71 -18.89
CA ASP A 66 8.90 -20.33 -20.24
C ASP A 66 7.72 -19.74 -21.04
N GLU A 67 6.55 -20.33 -20.92
CA GLU A 67 5.31 -19.82 -21.51
C GLU A 67 4.96 -18.44 -20.97
N TRP A 68 5.06 -18.23 -19.65
CA TRP A 68 4.79 -16.93 -19.05
C TRP A 68 5.72 -15.84 -19.62
N VAL A 69 7.04 -16.08 -19.66
CA VAL A 69 8.00 -15.11 -20.22
C VAL A 69 7.75 -14.87 -21.72
N ARG A 70 7.45 -15.94 -22.48
CA ARG A 70 7.18 -15.85 -23.93
C ARG A 70 5.91 -15.06 -24.25
N THR A 71 4.91 -15.09 -23.38
CA THR A 71 3.62 -14.45 -23.63
C THR A 71 3.52 -13.04 -23.05
N LYS A 72 4.16 -12.79 -21.91
CA LYS A 72 4.05 -11.54 -21.14
C LYS A 72 5.23 -10.57 -21.33
N ILE A 73 6.42 -11.06 -21.65
CA ILE A 73 7.64 -10.22 -21.77
C ILE A 73 8.14 -10.13 -23.21
N LEU A 74 8.42 -11.27 -23.85
CA LEU A 74 9.06 -11.28 -25.17
C LEU A 74 8.36 -10.46 -26.26
N PRO A 75 7.01 -10.38 -26.33
CA PRO A 75 6.34 -9.59 -27.37
C PRO A 75 6.61 -8.09 -27.27
N PHE A 76 7.11 -7.61 -26.13
CA PHE A 76 7.36 -6.20 -25.86
C PHE A 76 8.85 -5.90 -25.66
N TYR A 77 9.68 -6.90 -25.40
CA TYR A 77 11.12 -6.73 -25.20
C TYR A 77 11.89 -6.76 -26.54
N PRO A 78 12.93 -5.93 -26.76
CA PRO A 78 13.50 -4.94 -25.83
C PRO A 78 12.88 -3.54 -25.95
N LYS A 79 11.84 -3.39 -26.78
CA LYS A 79 11.22 -2.09 -27.08
C LYS A 79 10.66 -1.42 -25.81
N THR A 80 9.96 -2.19 -24.97
CA THR A 80 9.58 -1.78 -23.62
C THR A 80 10.73 -2.05 -22.64
N LYS A 81 11.12 -1.02 -21.89
CA LYS A 81 12.30 -1.06 -21.02
C LYS A 81 11.99 -1.63 -19.65
N PHE A 82 11.81 -2.95 -19.57
CA PHE A 82 11.61 -3.63 -18.29
C PHE A 82 12.85 -3.53 -17.39
N ARG A 83 12.64 -3.14 -16.14
CA ARG A 83 13.70 -3.01 -15.12
C ARG A 83 13.51 -3.97 -13.96
N PHE A 84 12.27 -4.13 -13.50
CA PHE A 84 11.94 -5.00 -12.38
C PHE A 84 10.77 -5.93 -12.74
N LEU A 85 10.79 -7.13 -12.14
CA LEU A 85 9.66 -8.05 -12.14
C LEU A 85 9.40 -8.46 -10.69
N SER A 86 8.20 -8.15 -10.21
CA SER A 86 7.70 -8.59 -8.90
C SER A 86 7.00 -9.94 -9.04
N MET A 87 7.35 -10.90 -8.19
CA MET A 87 6.66 -12.19 -8.09
C MET A 87 5.62 -12.10 -6.97
N GLY A 88 4.38 -11.78 -7.32
CA GLY A 88 3.32 -11.51 -6.36
C GLY A 88 3.44 -10.15 -5.67
N ASN A 89 2.52 -9.92 -4.72
CA ASN A 89 2.46 -8.79 -3.81
C ASN A 89 2.11 -9.28 -2.41
N GLU A 90 2.91 -8.92 -1.40
CA GLU A 90 2.66 -9.23 0.02
C GLU A 90 2.27 -10.70 0.28
N VAL A 91 2.88 -11.62 -0.47
CA VAL A 91 2.48 -13.04 -0.50
C VAL A 91 2.52 -13.69 0.89
N LEU A 92 3.39 -13.20 1.79
CA LEU A 92 3.63 -13.74 3.13
C LEU A 92 2.76 -13.11 4.23
N SER A 93 1.83 -12.23 3.87
CA SER A 93 0.95 -11.51 4.80
C SER A 93 -0.42 -12.20 4.99
N TYR A 94 -0.72 -13.21 4.16
CA TYR A 94 -1.96 -14.00 4.22
C TYR A 94 -1.70 -15.41 4.74
N PHE A 95 -2.52 -15.90 5.69
CA PHE A 95 -2.20 -17.07 6.51
C PHE A 95 -3.12 -18.29 6.29
N SER A 96 -3.98 -18.29 5.26
CA SER A 96 -4.78 -19.48 4.97
C SER A 96 -3.90 -20.66 4.53
N ASP A 97 -4.42 -21.88 4.59
CA ASP A 97 -3.66 -23.06 4.15
C ASP A 97 -3.28 -23.00 2.67
N GLU A 98 -4.09 -22.33 1.84
CA GLU A 98 -3.77 -22.11 0.43
C GLU A 98 -2.67 -21.05 0.26
N ASP A 99 -2.68 -20.00 1.08
CA ASP A 99 -1.62 -18.98 1.06
C ASP A 99 -0.27 -19.60 1.44
N LYS A 100 -0.24 -20.45 2.46
CA LYS A 100 0.98 -21.16 2.89
C LYS A 100 1.58 -22.05 1.80
N LYS A 101 0.75 -22.66 0.94
CA LYS A 101 1.27 -23.38 -0.25
C LYS A 101 1.93 -22.40 -1.22
N THR A 102 1.32 -21.24 -1.43
CA THR A 102 1.87 -20.19 -2.29
C THR A 102 3.19 -19.65 -1.75
N TRP A 103 3.35 -19.52 -0.42
CA TRP A 103 4.62 -19.12 0.21
C TRP A 103 5.78 -20.04 -0.20
N LEU A 104 5.56 -21.36 -0.14
CA LEU A 104 6.57 -22.36 -0.48
C LEU A 104 6.90 -22.38 -1.99
N ASN A 105 5.96 -21.95 -2.83
CA ASN A 105 6.14 -21.85 -4.28
C ASN A 105 6.81 -20.55 -4.74
N LEU A 106 6.89 -19.54 -3.88
CA LEU A 106 7.40 -18.20 -4.21
C LEU A 106 8.82 -18.22 -4.79
N VAL A 107 9.80 -18.73 -4.02
CA VAL A 107 11.20 -18.76 -4.45
C VAL A 107 11.42 -19.74 -5.62
N PRO A 108 10.82 -20.95 -5.64
CA PRO A 108 10.85 -21.82 -6.82
C PRO A 108 10.31 -21.16 -8.10
N ALA A 109 9.26 -20.34 -8.03
CA ALA A 109 8.76 -19.59 -9.18
C ALA A 109 9.79 -18.55 -9.65
N MET A 110 10.38 -17.77 -8.73
CA MET A 110 11.40 -16.77 -9.04
C MET A 110 12.64 -17.36 -9.71
N ILE A 111 13.10 -18.53 -9.24
CA ILE A 111 14.22 -19.27 -9.83
C ILE A 111 13.90 -19.67 -11.27
N ARG A 112 12.73 -20.26 -11.51
CA ARG A 112 12.30 -20.70 -12.85
C ARG A 112 12.15 -19.53 -13.81
N ILE A 113 11.51 -18.44 -13.38
CA ILE A 113 11.35 -17.25 -14.20
C ILE A 113 12.70 -16.64 -14.57
N LYS A 114 13.64 -16.59 -13.61
CA LYS A 114 14.98 -16.06 -13.90
C LYS A 114 15.72 -16.95 -14.89
N ARG A 115 15.55 -18.28 -14.80
CA ARG A 115 16.10 -19.23 -15.78
C ARG A 115 15.50 -19.02 -17.17
N SER A 116 14.17 -18.91 -17.29
CA SER A 116 13.47 -18.62 -18.56
C SER A 116 14.00 -17.34 -19.19
N MET A 117 14.08 -16.26 -18.41
CA MET A 117 14.64 -14.98 -18.85
C MET A 117 16.07 -15.11 -19.37
N ASN A 118 16.93 -15.86 -18.68
CA ASN A 118 18.32 -16.05 -19.10
C ASN A 118 18.43 -16.84 -20.42
N ILE A 119 17.63 -17.89 -20.58
CA ILE A 119 17.58 -18.71 -21.82
C ILE A 119 17.11 -17.85 -23.01
N MET A 120 16.18 -16.93 -22.78
CA MET A 120 15.59 -16.06 -23.80
C MET A 120 16.31 -14.71 -23.94
N ASP A 121 17.55 -14.59 -23.43
CA ASP A 121 18.39 -13.38 -23.48
C ASP A 121 17.78 -12.10 -22.85
N VAL A 122 16.85 -12.25 -21.91
CA VAL A 122 16.26 -11.17 -21.11
C VAL A 122 17.09 -10.95 -19.85
N LYS A 123 18.23 -10.25 -19.99
CA LYS A 123 19.24 -10.14 -18.92
C LYS A 123 19.05 -8.96 -17.96
N LYS A 124 18.38 -7.89 -18.39
CA LYS A 124 18.36 -6.59 -17.69
C LYS A 124 17.33 -6.47 -16.56
N ILE A 125 16.41 -7.44 -16.44
CA ILE A 125 15.32 -7.43 -15.45
C ILE A 125 15.80 -8.02 -14.12
N LYS A 126 15.57 -7.27 -13.04
CA LYS A 126 15.78 -7.71 -11.66
C LYS A 126 14.48 -8.29 -11.11
N VAL A 127 14.56 -9.51 -10.56
CA VAL A 127 13.39 -10.25 -10.05
C VAL A 127 13.38 -10.14 -8.53
N GLY A 128 12.25 -9.76 -7.95
CA GLY A 128 12.03 -9.64 -6.51
C GLY A 128 10.59 -10.01 -6.15
N THR A 129 10.23 -9.83 -4.88
CA THR A 129 8.85 -9.99 -4.39
C THR A 129 8.62 -8.88 -3.36
N PRO A 130 7.69 -7.95 -3.59
CA PRO A 130 7.23 -7.01 -2.58
C PRO A 130 6.77 -7.76 -1.33
N LEU A 131 7.25 -7.32 -0.17
CA LEU A 131 6.94 -7.87 1.13
C LEU A 131 6.58 -6.73 2.07
N ALA A 132 5.50 -6.87 2.83
CA ALA A 132 5.17 -5.95 3.89
C ALA A 132 6.11 -6.10 5.09
N MET A 133 6.10 -5.12 5.98
CA MET A 133 6.88 -5.15 7.23
C MET A 133 6.48 -6.29 8.19
N ASP A 134 5.32 -6.92 7.98
CA ASP A 134 4.81 -8.04 8.80
C ASP A 134 5.56 -9.37 8.59
N VAL A 135 6.56 -9.39 7.69
CA VAL A 135 7.55 -10.47 7.61
C VAL A 135 8.51 -10.48 8.79
N LEU A 136 8.56 -9.41 9.57
CA LEU A 136 9.31 -9.32 10.83
C LEU A 136 8.44 -9.75 12.02
N GLN A 137 9.01 -10.56 12.91
CA GLN A 137 8.43 -10.84 14.23
C GLN A 137 8.85 -9.79 15.26
N SER A 138 10.05 -9.24 15.12
CA SER A 138 10.50 -8.08 15.90
C SER A 138 11.11 -7.05 14.96
N SER A 139 10.79 -5.78 15.18
CA SER A 139 11.29 -4.65 14.40
C SER A 139 11.81 -3.49 15.26
N PHE A 140 11.69 -3.59 16.59
CA PHE A 140 12.07 -2.54 17.53
C PHE A 140 12.80 -3.12 18.77
N PRO A 141 13.94 -2.53 19.20
CA PRO A 141 14.73 -1.56 18.46
C PRO A 141 15.18 -2.12 17.09
N PRO A 142 15.57 -1.30 16.10
CA PRO A 142 15.96 -1.78 14.76
C PRO A 142 16.96 -2.94 14.79
N SER A 143 17.99 -2.87 15.64
CA SER A 143 18.98 -3.94 15.85
C SER A 143 18.39 -5.26 16.33
N ASN A 144 17.20 -5.25 16.95
CA ASN A 144 16.47 -6.45 17.31
C ASN A 144 15.65 -7.03 16.16
N GLY A 145 15.67 -6.42 14.98
CA GLY A 145 15.03 -6.91 13.75
C GLY A 145 15.21 -8.40 13.52
N THR A 146 14.12 -9.17 13.42
CA THR A 146 14.13 -10.60 13.12
C THR A 146 12.94 -10.98 12.25
N PHE A 147 13.17 -11.79 11.22
CA PHE A 147 12.08 -12.38 10.43
C PHE A 147 11.24 -13.34 11.27
N ARG A 148 9.96 -13.48 10.95
CA ARG A 148 9.07 -14.43 11.62
C ARG A 148 9.60 -15.86 11.47
N SER A 149 9.53 -16.62 12.56
CA SER A 149 10.07 -17.99 12.63
C SER A 149 9.39 -18.97 11.67
N ASP A 150 8.12 -18.75 11.34
CA ASP A 150 7.33 -19.59 10.43
C ASP A 150 7.79 -19.53 8.96
N ILE A 151 8.46 -18.44 8.56
CA ILE A 151 8.92 -18.21 7.18
C ILE A 151 10.45 -18.04 7.05
N SER A 152 11.15 -17.79 8.16
CA SER A 152 12.58 -17.42 8.15
C SER A 152 13.45 -18.46 7.42
N ASP A 153 13.34 -19.73 7.81
CA ASP A 153 14.17 -20.80 7.24
C ASP A 153 13.64 -21.33 5.90
N THR A 154 12.32 -21.43 5.78
CA THR A 154 11.64 -22.11 4.66
C THR A 154 11.49 -21.21 3.43
N VAL A 155 11.38 -19.90 3.61
CA VAL A 155 11.10 -18.94 2.53
C VAL A 155 12.13 -17.82 2.47
N ILE A 156 12.38 -17.13 3.58
CA ILE A 156 13.22 -15.92 3.59
C ILE A 156 14.70 -16.24 3.32
N LYS A 157 15.29 -17.25 3.97
CA LYS A 157 16.68 -17.67 3.69
C LYS A 157 16.87 -18.06 2.20
N PRO A 158 16.03 -18.92 1.59
CA PRO A 158 16.09 -19.19 0.15
C PRO A 158 15.92 -17.95 -0.72
N LEU A 159 15.00 -17.05 -0.36
CA LEU A 159 14.78 -15.78 -1.05
C LEU A 159 16.05 -14.92 -1.03
N LEU A 160 16.63 -14.68 0.15
CA LEU A 160 17.86 -13.88 0.29
C LEU A 160 19.04 -14.50 -0.49
N SER A 161 19.16 -15.83 -0.48
CA SER A 161 20.14 -16.55 -1.31
C SER A 161 19.93 -16.31 -2.80
N PHE A 162 18.69 -16.37 -3.28
CA PHE A 162 18.34 -16.05 -4.67
C PHE A 162 18.66 -14.59 -5.03
N LEU A 163 18.27 -13.64 -4.17
CA LEU A 163 18.50 -12.20 -4.39
C LEU A 163 19.99 -11.88 -4.44
N ASN A 164 20.78 -12.47 -3.55
CA ASN A 164 22.23 -12.30 -3.53
C ASN A 164 22.87 -12.84 -4.82
N ARG A 165 22.56 -14.08 -5.21
CA ARG A 165 23.09 -14.73 -6.43
C ARG A 165 22.73 -13.97 -7.71
N THR A 166 21.55 -13.38 -7.77
CA THR A 166 21.06 -12.63 -8.94
C THR A 166 21.40 -11.13 -8.90
N ARG A 167 22.06 -10.68 -7.83
CA ARG A 167 22.32 -9.26 -7.53
C ARG A 167 21.04 -8.43 -7.64
N SER A 168 19.94 -8.96 -7.13
CA SER A 168 18.65 -8.28 -7.09
C SER A 168 18.53 -7.43 -5.82
N PHE A 169 17.31 -7.15 -5.38
CA PHE A 169 17.00 -6.36 -4.18
C PHE A 169 15.97 -7.10 -3.35
N PHE A 170 15.94 -6.85 -2.05
CA PHE A 170 14.82 -7.17 -1.19
C PHE A 170 13.77 -6.07 -1.37
N PHE A 171 12.62 -6.41 -1.96
CA PHE A 171 11.55 -5.45 -2.27
C PHE A 171 10.66 -5.36 -1.04
N LEU A 172 10.49 -4.15 -0.52
CA LEU A 172 9.81 -3.91 0.74
C LEU A 172 8.75 -2.82 0.58
N ASP A 173 7.55 -3.13 1.04
CA ASP A 173 6.46 -2.18 1.21
C ASP A 173 6.57 -1.62 2.63
N VAL A 174 6.89 -0.33 2.74
CA VAL A 174 7.24 0.31 4.01
C VAL A 174 6.52 1.64 4.15
N TYR A 175 5.61 1.73 5.11
CA TYR A 175 4.74 2.89 5.29
C TYR A 175 4.88 3.43 6.70
N PRO A 176 5.64 4.53 6.92
CA PRO A 176 5.70 5.22 8.21
C PRO A 176 4.33 5.69 8.74
N TYR A 177 3.36 5.89 7.85
CA TYR A 177 1.99 6.25 8.19
C TYR A 177 1.35 5.26 9.16
N PHE A 178 1.36 3.96 8.87
CA PHE A 178 0.63 2.96 9.67
C PHE A 178 1.07 2.85 11.14
N PRO A 179 2.38 2.67 11.47
CA PRO A 179 2.80 2.64 12.87
C PRO A 179 2.52 3.98 13.56
N TRP A 180 2.74 5.12 12.87
CA TRP A 180 2.41 6.43 13.43
C TRP A 180 0.91 6.57 13.74
N SER A 181 0.03 6.26 12.79
CA SER A 181 -1.43 6.40 12.96
C SER A 181 -2.00 5.46 14.02
N SER A 182 -1.35 4.31 14.25
CA SER A 182 -1.73 3.38 15.31
C SER A 182 -1.38 3.88 16.71
N THR A 183 -0.30 4.67 16.85
CA THR A 183 0.21 5.17 18.13
C THR A 183 0.68 6.64 18.04
N PRO A 184 -0.20 7.58 17.66
CA PRO A 184 0.20 8.96 17.35
C PRO A 184 0.69 9.75 18.57
N SER A 185 0.47 9.24 19.79
CA SER A 185 1.01 9.79 21.03
C SER A 185 2.43 9.32 21.35
N GLN A 186 2.90 8.22 20.75
CA GLN A 186 4.22 7.63 21.01
C GLN A 186 5.23 7.96 19.90
N ILE A 187 4.77 8.06 18.66
CA ILE A 187 5.61 8.39 17.51
C ILE A 187 5.37 9.84 17.12
N HIS A 188 6.43 10.66 17.16
CA HIS A 188 6.35 12.06 16.72
C HIS A 188 5.98 12.14 15.24
N LEU A 189 4.98 12.97 14.90
CA LEU A 189 4.53 13.12 13.51
C LEU A 189 5.67 13.62 12.59
N ASP A 190 6.46 14.60 13.04
CA ASP A 190 7.60 15.10 12.25
C ASP A 190 8.63 13.99 11.94
N TYR A 191 8.83 13.06 12.87
CA TYR A 191 9.71 11.90 12.69
C TYR A 191 9.17 10.93 11.63
N ALA A 192 7.85 10.74 11.56
CA ALA A 192 7.19 9.93 10.53
C ALA A 192 7.15 10.63 9.16
N LEU A 193 7.02 11.96 9.13
CA LEU A 193 6.93 12.79 7.93
C LEU A 193 8.29 13.14 7.30
N LEU A 194 9.40 12.54 7.77
CA LEU A 194 10.76 12.87 7.34
C LEU A 194 11.09 14.37 7.52
N ARG A 195 10.44 15.04 8.47
CA ARG A 195 10.69 16.45 8.76
C ARG A 195 11.88 16.59 9.69
N LYS A 196 12.69 17.61 9.45
CA LYS A 196 13.74 18.01 10.38
C LYS A 196 13.08 18.39 11.71
N SER A 197 13.50 17.72 12.78
CA SER A 197 13.07 17.99 14.14
C SER A 197 14.24 17.80 15.12
N ASN A 198 14.05 18.19 16.38
CA ASN A 198 15.04 17.94 17.43
C ASN A 198 14.93 16.52 18.02
N PHE A 199 13.95 15.74 17.59
CA PHE A 199 13.81 14.35 18.03
C PHE A 199 14.82 13.46 17.29
N THR A 200 15.46 12.56 18.02
CA THR A 200 16.35 11.55 17.47
C THR A 200 16.22 10.30 18.33
N TYR A 201 15.91 9.18 17.69
CA TYR A 201 15.93 7.88 18.35
C TYR A 201 17.35 7.30 18.28
N THR A 202 17.88 6.84 19.42
CA THR A 202 19.17 6.14 19.46
C THR A 202 18.91 4.67 19.76
N ASP A 203 19.31 3.79 18.85
CA ASP A 203 19.21 2.35 19.05
C ASP A 203 20.15 1.94 20.18
N PRO A 204 19.65 1.29 21.26
CA PRO A 204 20.43 1.06 22.47
C PRO A 204 21.58 0.06 22.27
N LEU A 205 21.48 -0.85 21.29
CA LEU A 205 22.48 -1.88 21.07
C LEU A 205 23.58 -1.40 20.11
N THR A 206 23.19 -0.73 19.03
CA THR A 206 24.13 -0.32 17.96
C THR A 206 24.60 1.12 18.10
N GLN A 207 23.95 1.92 18.94
CA GLN A 207 24.16 3.37 19.08
C GLN A 207 23.89 4.17 17.80
N LEU A 208 23.29 3.54 16.79
CA LEU A 208 22.85 4.22 15.57
C LEU A 208 21.73 5.21 15.91
N LYS A 209 21.83 6.40 15.30
CA LYS A 209 20.89 7.49 15.49
C LYS A 209 19.99 7.63 14.30
N TYR A 210 18.69 7.62 14.55
CA TYR A 210 17.64 7.75 13.56
C TYR A 210 16.94 9.09 13.75
N THR A 211 16.91 9.87 12.68
CA THR A 211 16.24 11.18 12.64
C THR A 211 14.88 11.11 11.94
N ASN A 212 14.52 9.96 11.38
CA ASN A 212 13.22 9.70 10.78
C ASN A 212 12.83 8.22 10.91
N LEU A 213 11.52 7.97 10.88
CA LEU A 213 10.95 6.63 11.07
C LEU A 213 11.22 5.69 9.89
N LEU A 214 11.29 6.22 8.66
CA LEU A 214 11.56 5.41 7.47
C LEU A 214 12.90 4.68 7.60
N ASP A 215 13.98 5.41 7.92
CA ASP A 215 15.31 4.81 8.08
C ASP A 215 15.34 3.80 9.22
N GLN A 216 14.62 4.06 10.31
CA GLN A 216 14.48 3.14 11.43
C GLN A 216 13.80 1.82 11.01
N MET A 217 12.73 1.91 10.23
CA MET A 217 12.01 0.74 9.71
C MET A 217 12.87 -0.05 8.72
N LEU A 218 13.55 0.64 7.79
CA LEU A 218 14.45 0.00 6.82
C LEU A 218 15.60 -0.75 7.51
N ASP A 219 16.18 -0.16 8.56
CA ASP A 219 17.28 -0.81 9.27
C ASP A 219 16.84 -2.00 10.10
N SER A 220 15.58 -2.05 10.57
CA SER A 220 15.05 -3.27 11.19
C SER A 220 15.08 -4.47 10.24
N VAL A 221 14.84 -4.26 8.93
CA VAL A 221 14.96 -5.30 7.91
C VAL A 221 16.43 -5.59 7.59
N ASN A 222 17.29 -4.56 7.52
CA ASN A 222 18.73 -4.76 7.30
C ASN A 222 19.36 -5.63 8.37
N PHE A 223 19.06 -5.40 9.65
CA PHE A 223 19.54 -6.21 10.76
C PHE A 223 18.95 -7.63 10.74
N ALA A 224 17.68 -7.78 10.36
CA ALA A 224 17.06 -9.10 10.19
C ALA A 224 17.78 -9.92 9.10
N MET A 225 18.12 -9.30 7.96
CA MET A 225 18.90 -9.95 6.90
C MET A 225 20.33 -10.28 7.34
N GLU A 226 20.97 -9.40 8.10
CA GLU A 226 22.33 -9.61 8.63
C GLU A 226 22.39 -10.83 9.56
N LYS A 227 21.41 -10.99 10.46
CA LYS A 227 21.30 -12.18 11.34
C LYS A 227 21.16 -13.49 10.58
N LEU A 228 20.68 -13.45 9.33
CA LEU A 228 20.60 -14.61 8.45
C LEU A 228 21.85 -14.79 7.56
N GLY A 229 22.86 -13.92 7.69
CA GLY A 229 24.10 -13.96 6.90
C GLY A 229 24.00 -13.24 5.54
N PHE A 230 23.01 -12.37 5.35
CA PHE A 230 22.73 -11.69 4.07
C PHE A 230 22.79 -10.15 4.19
N GLY A 231 23.73 -9.64 4.98
CA GLY A 231 23.96 -8.19 5.17
C GLY A 231 24.23 -7.40 3.88
N ASP A 232 24.64 -8.04 2.79
CA ASP A 232 24.92 -7.36 1.52
C ASP A 232 23.71 -7.24 0.58
N VAL A 233 22.59 -7.91 0.87
CA VAL A 233 21.39 -7.85 0.02
C VAL A 233 20.78 -6.45 0.13
N ARG A 234 20.74 -5.71 -0.99
CA ARG A 234 20.28 -4.32 -1.03
C ARG A 234 18.75 -4.23 -0.95
N LEU A 235 18.26 -3.14 -0.37
CA LEU A 235 16.83 -2.83 -0.33
C LEU A 235 16.35 -2.12 -1.60
N LEU A 236 15.09 -2.37 -1.94
CA LEU A 236 14.27 -1.58 -2.84
C LEU A 236 12.95 -1.33 -2.12
N ILE A 237 12.48 -0.09 -2.10
CA ILE A 237 11.15 0.24 -1.57
C ILE A 237 10.15 0.05 -2.71
N SER A 238 9.36 -1.02 -2.66
CA SER A 238 8.35 -1.35 -3.68
C SER A 238 7.11 -0.50 -3.54
N GLU A 239 6.80 -0.07 -2.32
CA GLU A 239 5.74 0.88 -2.03
C GLU A 239 6.04 1.68 -0.76
N THR A 240 5.70 2.97 -0.81
CA THR A 240 5.63 3.83 0.35
C THR A 240 4.82 5.10 0.03
N GLY A 241 4.13 5.68 1.01
CA GLY A 241 3.30 6.84 0.78
C GLY A 241 2.55 7.28 2.04
N TRP A 242 1.71 8.29 1.86
CA TRP A 242 0.88 8.82 2.94
C TRP A 242 -0.48 9.27 2.39
N PRO A 243 -1.61 8.87 3.00
CA PRO A 243 -2.93 9.13 2.46
C PRO A 243 -3.33 10.61 2.65
N SER A 244 -3.94 11.18 1.61
CA SER A 244 -4.38 12.57 1.56
C SER A 244 -5.76 12.82 2.17
N SER A 245 -6.50 11.75 2.46
CA SER A 245 -7.83 11.77 3.08
C SER A 245 -8.15 10.38 3.66
N GLY A 246 -9.13 10.31 4.56
CA GLY A 246 -9.55 9.09 5.23
C GLY A 246 -10.89 9.27 5.93
N ASP A 247 -11.37 8.19 6.55
CA ASP A 247 -12.55 8.26 7.41
C ASP A 247 -12.25 9.02 8.72
N ILE A 248 -13.27 9.35 9.52
CA ILE A 248 -13.13 10.17 10.73
C ILE A 248 -12.15 9.55 11.75
N ASP A 249 -12.10 8.22 11.83
CA ASP A 249 -11.18 7.48 12.72
C ASP A 249 -9.77 7.25 12.14
N GLN A 250 -9.45 7.80 10.96
CA GLN A 250 -8.14 7.68 10.31
C GLN A 250 -7.32 8.95 10.50
N VAL A 251 -6.66 9.01 11.65
CA VAL A 251 -5.82 10.14 12.09
C VAL A 251 -4.71 10.46 11.09
N GLY A 252 -4.49 11.75 10.84
CA GLY A 252 -3.41 12.31 10.03
C GLY A 252 -3.46 12.02 8.54
N ALA A 253 -4.51 11.37 8.04
CA ALA A 253 -4.80 11.28 6.61
C ALA A 253 -5.33 12.63 6.12
N ASN A 254 -4.45 13.48 5.60
CA ASN A 254 -4.76 14.80 5.09
C ASN A 254 -3.74 15.23 4.02
N VAL A 255 -4.16 16.15 3.14
CA VAL A 255 -3.36 16.64 2.00
C VAL A 255 -2.01 17.20 2.44
N TYR A 256 -1.95 17.92 3.57
CA TYR A 256 -0.71 18.52 4.07
C TYR A 256 0.34 17.48 4.44
N ASN A 257 -0.03 16.48 5.23
CA ASN A 257 0.88 15.40 5.64
C ASN A 257 1.29 14.55 4.43
N ALA A 258 0.35 14.28 3.51
CA ALA A 258 0.63 13.53 2.29
C ALA A 258 1.67 14.22 1.40
N ALA A 259 1.46 15.52 1.14
CA ALA A 259 2.41 16.34 0.40
C ALA A 259 3.77 16.41 1.12
N THR A 260 3.77 16.65 2.43
CA THR A 260 4.99 16.73 3.24
C THR A 260 5.81 15.44 3.16
N TYR A 261 5.18 14.28 3.38
CA TYR A 261 5.85 12.99 3.36
C TYR A 261 6.48 12.73 1.99
N ASN A 262 5.69 12.84 0.92
CA ASN A 262 6.16 12.51 -0.43
C ASN A 262 7.23 13.49 -0.94
N ARG A 263 7.12 14.79 -0.65
CA ARG A 263 8.16 15.79 -1.01
C ARG A 263 9.48 15.52 -0.28
N ASN A 264 9.43 15.23 1.03
CA ASN A 264 10.63 14.91 1.81
C ASN A 264 11.25 13.57 1.39
N LEU A 265 10.43 12.58 1.08
CA LEU A 265 10.87 11.30 0.53
C LEU A 265 11.62 11.50 -0.78
N ILE A 266 11.04 12.22 -1.74
CA ILE A 266 11.69 12.52 -3.02
C ILE A 266 13.03 13.21 -2.77
N ARG A 267 13.05 14.27 -1.96
CA ARG A 267 14.28 15.02 -1.64
C ARG A 267 15.36 14.13 -1.02
N LYS A 268 14.99 13.21 -0.12
CA LYS A 268 15.92 12.23 0.46
C LYS A 268 16.48 11.30 -0.62
N MET A 269 15.60 10.72 -1.44
CA MET A 269 15.97 9.67 -2.40
C MET A 269 16.68 10.19 -3.66
N THR A 270 16.48 11.46 -4.03
CA THR A 270 17.17 12.11 -5.18
C THR A 270 18.39 12.93 -4.78
N SER A 271 18.73 12.98 -3.49
CA SER A 271 19.93 13.67 -3.01
C SER A 271 21.21 13.10 -3.66
N LYS A 272 22.13 13.99 -4.06
CA LYS A 272 23.35 13.61 -4.82
C LYS A 272 24.23 12.60 -4.09
N SER A 273 24.36 12.75 -2.78
CA SER A 273 25.00 11.80 -1.89
C SER A 273 23.89 10.96 -1.25
N SER A 274 23.47 9.88 -1.92
CA SER A 274 22.41 8.99 -1.43
C SER A 274 22.58 8.79 0.07
N ALA A 275 21.67 9.31 0.90
CA ALA A 275 21.88 9.29 2.34
C ALA A 275 21.94 7.85 2.88
N GLY A 276 21.28 6.91 2.19
CA GLY A 276 21.06 5.57 2.68
C GLY A 276 20.30 5.61 4.01
N THR A 277 20.65 4.69 4.90
CA THR A 277 20.17 4.60 6.28
C THR A 277 21.37 4.62 7.25
N PRO A 278 21.16 4.84 8.56
CA PRO A 278 22.25 4.76 9.54
C PRO A 278 23.07 3.46 9.49
N ALA A 279 22.43 2.30 9.32
CA ALA A 279 23.15 1.01 9.22
C ALA A 279 23.75 0.77 7.82
N ARG A 280 23.24 1.44 6.78
CA ARG A 280 23.74 1.35 5.40
C ARG A 280 23.91 2.72 4.78
N PRO A 281 24.91 3.50 5.25
CA PRO A 281 25.17 4.82 4.72
C PRO A 281 25.57 4.73 3.24
N ALA A 282 25.25 5.75 2.46
CA ALA A 282 25.53 5.80 1.01
C ALA A 282 24.79 4.76 0.15
N ALA A 283 23.97 3.86 0.73
CA ALA A 283 23.20 2.89 -0.03
C ALA A 283 22.18 3.59 -0.93
N VAL A 284 22.15 3.21 -2.21
CA VAL A 284 21.11 3.64 -3.15
C VAL A 284 19.93 2.69 -3.02
N ILE A 285 18.77 3.24 -2.66
CA ILE A 285 17.53 2.50 -2.44
C ILE A 285 16.53 2.96 -3.51
N PRO A 286 16.36 2.23 -4.62
CA PRO A 286 15.29 2.51 -5.57
C PRO A 286 13.96 2.51 -4.82
N THR A 287 13.13 3.52 -5.08
CA THR A 287 11.93 3.79 -4.29
C THR A 287 10.76 4.09 -5.22
N PHE A 288 9.65 3.39 -5.01
CA PHE A 288 8.37 3.66 -5.67
C PHE A 288 7.42 4.34 -4.69
N ILE A 289 6.86 5.48 -5.11
CA ILE A 289 5.83 6.19 -4.37
C ILE A 289 4.49 5.52 -4.68
N PHE A 290 3.80 5.08 -3.64
CA PHE A 290 2.43 4.60 -3.71
C PHE A 290 1.47 5.76 -3.41
N SER A 291 0.65 6.21 -4.36
CA SER A 291 0.53 5.75 -5.76
C SER A 291 0.31 6.93 -6.72
N LEU A 292 0.21 6.65 -8.02
CA LEU A 292 -0.01 7.72 -9.01
C LEU A 292 -1.41 8.34 -8.88
N TYR A 293 -2.45 7.53 -8.70
CA TYR A 293 -3.84 7.96 -8.69
C TYR A 293 -4.54 7.56 -7.41
N ASN A 294 -5.51 8.36 -6.97
CA ASN A 294 -6.50 7.93 -6.00
C ASN A 294 -7.35 6.80 -6.62
N GLU A 295 -7.37 5.64 -5.99
CA GLU A 295 -8.03 4.44 -6.51
C GLU A 295 -9.38 4.25 -5.82
N ASN A 296 -10.42 4.91 -6.35
CA ASN A 296 -11.75 4.98 -5.74
C ASN A 296 -12.48 3.62 -5.58
N GLN A 297 -11.99 2.56 -6.20
CA GLN A 297 -12.53 1.20 -6.08
C GLN A 297 -11.78 0.34 -5.06
N LYS A 298 -10.72 0.84 -4.40
CA LYS A 298 -10.00 0.07 -3.39
C LYS A 298 -10.89 -0.21 -2.17
N PRO A 299 -11.03 -1.49 -1.77
CA PRO A 299 -11.77 -1.87 -0.58
C PRO A 299 -11.01 -1.46 0.69
N GLY A 300 -11.66 -1.61 1.85
CA GLY A 300 -11.02 -1.34 3.14
C GLY A 300 -11.15 0.11 3.60
N PRO A 301 -10.26 0.56 4.50
CA PRO A 301 -10.31 1.90 5.10
C PRO A 301 -10.38 3.05 4.09
N GLY A 302 -10.99 4.17 4.47
CA GLY A 302 -10.99 5.47 3.76
C GLY A 302 -9.67 5.82 3.09
N THR A 303 -8.57 5.61 3.80
CA THR A 303 -7.21 5.91 3.37
C THR A 303 -6.80 5.19 2.08
N GLU A 304 -7.25 3.95 1.87
CA GLU A 304 -6.86 3.13 0.71
C GLU A 304 -7.21 3.77 -0.62
N ARG A 305 -8.24 4.63 -0.64
CA ARG A 305 -8.71 5.33 -1.83
C ARG A 305 -7.99 6.66 -2.08
N ASN A 306 -7.05 7.05 -1.21
CA ASN A 306 -6.52 8.42 -1.12
C ASN A 306 -4.99 8.52 -1.05
N PHE A 307 -4.24 7.49 -1.45
CA PHE A 307 -2.77 7.51 -1.52
C PHE A 307 -2.20 8.19 -2.78
N GLY A 308 -3.04 8.56 -3.73
CA GLY A 308 -2.63 9.08 -5.02
C GLY A 308 -1.98 10.46 -4.97
N LEU A 309 -1.02 10.68 -5.87
CA LEU A 309 -0.53 12.01 -6.22
C LEU A 309 -1.56 12.79 -7.06
N LEU A 310 -2.40 12.07 -7.82
CA LEU A 310 -3.43 12.61 -8.71
C LEU A 310 -4.83 12.11 -8.33
N HIS A 311 -5.84 12.92 -8.58
CA HIS A 311 -7.23 12.50 -8.59
C HIS A 311 -7.52 11.62 -9.83
N PRO A 312 -8.62 10.84 -9.84
CA PRO A 312 -8.97 9.98 -10.99
C PRO A 312 -9.17 10.73 -12.31
N ASN A 313 -9.50 12.02 -12.25
CA ASN A 313 -9.63 12.90 -13.42
C ASN A 313 -8.28 13.46 -13.91
N GLY A 314 -7.15 13.11 -13.29
CA GLY A 314 -5.81 13.58 -13.64
C GLY A 314 -5.38 14.89 -13.00
N THR A 315 -6.25 15.60 -12.27
CA THR A 315 -5.84 16.80 -11.53
C THR A 315 -4.99 16.42 -10.33
N ARG A 316 -4.06 17.28 -9.95
CA ARG A 316 -3.14 17.03 -8.83
C ARG A 316 -3.90 17.09 -7.50
N VAL A 317 -3.63 16.14 -6.60
CA VAL A 317 -4.08 16.26 -5.19
C VAL A 317 -3.23 17.30 -4.47
N TYR A 318 -1.93 17.30 -4.76
CA TYR A 318 -0.93 18.28 -4.35
C TYR A 318 0.25 18.24 -5.32
N ASP A 319 1.01 19.33 -5.41
CA ASP A 319 2.18 19.38 -6.27
C ASP A 319 3.39 18.63 -5.71
N VAL A 320 4.11 17.95 -6.59
CA VAL A 320 5.39 17.29 -6.33
C VAL A 320 6.36 17.50 -7.49
N ASP A 321 7.64 17.69 -7.17
CA ASP A 321 8.76 17.65 -8.12
C ASP A 321 9.56 16.36 -7.92
N LEU A 322 9.41 15.39 -8.83
CA LEU A 322 10.14 14.12 -8.77
C LEU A 322 11.66 14.26 -8.96
N THR A 323 12.17 15.43 -9.37
CA THR A 323 13.61 15.67 -9.40
C THR A 323 14.18 15.99 -8.02
N GLY A 324 13.32 16.38 -7.07
CA GLY A 324 13.69 16.79 -5.71
C GLY A 324 14.52 18.06 -5.63
N LYS A 325 14.43 18.92 -6.66
CA LYS A 325 15.15 20.20 -6.72
C LYS A 325 14.36 21.33 -6.07
N GLN A 326 13.03 21.24 -6.06
CA GLN A 326 12.16 22.21 -5.41
C GLN A 326 12.23 22.11 -3.88
N THR A 327 12.15 23.27 -3.25
CA THR A 327 12.03 23.50 -1.81
C THR A 327 10.57 23.73 -1.42
N GLU A 328 10.24 23.67 -0.12
CA GLU A 328 8.85 23.85 0.33
C GLU A 328 8.26 25.22 -0.06
N SER A 329 9.09 26.27 -0.14
CA SER A 329 8.64 27.61 -0.55
C SER A 329 8.30 27.74 -2.03
N ASP A 330 8.70 26.78 -2.86
CA ASP A 330 8.42 26.79 -4.30
C ASP A 330 7.03 26.23 -4.65
N TYR A 331 6.36 25.60 -3.69
CA TYR A 331 5.02 25.04 -3.86
C TYR A 331 3.94 25.99 -3.36
N ASP A 332 2.76 25.89 -3.96
CA ASP A 332 1.58 26.59 -3.45
C ASP A 332 1.28 26.17 -2.00
N PRO A 333 0.89 27.12 -1.12
CA PRO A 333 0.56 26.82 0.26
C PRO A 333 -0.58 25.82 0.39
N ILE A 334 -0.37 24.77 1.18
CA ILE A 334 -1.40 23.77 1.52
C ILE A 334 -1.89 24.05 2.95
N PRO A 335 -3.21 24.10 3.20
CA PRO A 335 -3.75 24.25 4.56
C PRO A 335 -3.19 23.19 5.51
N LEU A 336 -2.82 23.58 6.73
CA LEU A 336 -2.30 22.65 7.73
C LEU A 336 -3.29 21.51 8.02
N GLY A 337 -2.77 20.31 8.26
CA GLY A 337 -3.57 19.15 8.63
C GLY A 337 -4.31 19.37 9.96
N THR A 338 -5.62 19.16 9.95
CA THR A 338 -6.50 19.40 11.12
C THR A 338 -6.85 18.14 11.92
N ASN A 339 -6.55 16.94 11.39
CA ASN A 339 -6.88 15.64 11.99
C ASN A 339 -5.65 14.88 12.51
N ASN A 340 -4.59 15.59 12.96
CA ASN A 340 -3.36 14.95 13.44
C ASN A 340 -3.49 14.35 14.86
N ALA A 341 -4.61 14.56 15.53
CA ALA A 341 -4.97 13.91 16.78
C ALA A 341 -6.16 12.96 16.52
N PRO A 342 -6.20 11.78 17.17
CA PRO A 342 -7.35 10.89 17.05
C PRO A 342 -8.64 11.61 17.43
N TYR A 343 -9.70 11.37 16.65
CA TYR A 343 -11.03 11.81 17.03
C TYR A 343 -11.43 11.20 18.37
N ARG A 344 -11.97 12.02 19.27
CA ARG A 344 -12.46 11.58 20.59
C ARG A 344 -13.96 11.72 20.62
N GLY A 345 -14.67 10.60 20.62
CA GLY A 345 -16.14 10.62 20.66
C GLY A 345 -16.78 9.41 20.03
N LYS A 346 -18.09 9.53 19.80
CA LYS A 346 -18.89 8.49 19.15
C LYS A 346 -18.92 8.70 17.65
N ILE A 347 -18.75 7.61 16.91
CA ILE A 347 -18.88 7.58 15.46
C ILE A 347 -19.89 6.50 15.09
N TRP A 348 -20.75 6.82 14.14
CA TRP A 348 -21.70 5.89 13.53
C TRP A 348 -21.34 5.63 12.07
N CYS A 349 -21.77 4.48 11.57
CA CYS A 349 -21.67 4.13 10.15
C CYS A 349 -23.05 4.17 9.52
N VAL A 350 -23.29 5.12 8.61
CA VAL A 350 -24.62 5.38 8.04
C VAL A 350 -24.57 5.36 6.53
N VAL A 351 -25.73 5.24 5.88
CA VAL A 351 -25.82 5.29 4.42
C VAL A 351 -25.29 6.63 3.89
N ALA A 352 -24.42 6.57 2.88
CA ALA A 352 -23.91 7.72 2.14
C ALA A 352 -25.07 8.45 1.44
N ARG A 353 -25.22 9.77 1.66
CA ARG A 353 -26.31 10.58 1.11
C ARG A 353 -25.90 11.51 -0.03
N ASP A 354 -24.60 11.54 -0.32
CA ASP A 354 -23.97 12.39 -1.33
C ASP A 354 -23.98 11.75 -2.73
N ARG A 355 -24.57 10.55 -2.88
CA ARG A 355 -24.76 9.86 -4.15
C ARG A 355 -26.11 9.17 -4.22
N GLU A 356 -26.60 8.94 -5.43
CA GLU A 356 -27.72 8.03 -5.64
C GLU A 356 -27.30 6.62 -5.25
N VAL A 357 -28.08 6.02 -4.35
CA VAL A 357 -27.83 4.66 -3.86
C VAL A 357 -28.89 3.75 -4.46
N SER A 358 -28.46 2.72 -5.18
CA SER A 358 -29.36 1.70 -5.72
C SER A 358 -30.04 0.95 -4.58
N GLU A 359 -31.37 0.88 -4.59
CA GLU A 359 -32.14 0.11 -3.60
C GLU A 359 -31.73 -1.36 -3.58
N ARG A 360 -31.33 -1.91 -4.74
CA ARG A 360 -30.82 -3.27 -4.85
C ARG A 360 -29.50 -3.45 -4.12
N GLU A 361 -28.52 -2.59 -4.41
CA GLU A 361 -27.20 -2.66 -3.77
C GLU A 361 -27.30 -2.47 -2.25
N LEU A 362 -28.18 -1.56 -1.83
CA LEU A 362 -28.46 -1.32 -0.43
C LEU A 362 -29.17 -2.51 0.23
N GLY A 363 -30.10 -3.15 -0.49
CA GLY A 363 -30.77 -4.40 -0.11
C GLY A 363 -29.80 -5.57 0.07
N ASP A 364 -28.82 -5.72 -0.83
CA ASP A 364 -27.76 -6.73 -0.72
C ASP A 364 -26.84 -6.43 0.48
N ALA A 365 -26.49 -5.16 0.69
CA ALA A 365 -25.61 -4.73 1.78
C ALA A 365 -26.25 -4.90 3.17
N ILE A 366 -27.55 -4.57 3.33
CA ILE A 366 -28.27 -4.81 4.58
C ILE A 366 -28.43 -6.32 4.83
N SER A 367 -28.72 -7.11 3.80
CA SER A 367 -28.82 -8.57 3.92
C SER A 367 -27.50 -9.19 4.37
N TYR A 368 -26.39 -8.72 3.79
CA TYR A 368 -25.05 -9.09 4.24
C TYR A 368 -24.87 -8.73 5.71
N ALA A 369 -25.04 -7.45 6.10
CA ALA A 369 -24.82 -6.97 7.46
C ALA A 369 -25.65 -7.75 8.50
N CYS A 370 -26.94 -7.94 8.23
CA CYS A 370 -27.87 -8.64 9.11
C CYS A 370 -27.65 -10.15 9.16
N GLY A 371 -27.10 -10.73 8.09
CA GLY A 371 -26.69 -12.13 8.04
C GLY A 371 -25.39 -12.43 8.79
N GLN A 372 -24.61 -11.41 9.17
CA GLN A 372 -23.42 -11.58 10.00
C GLN A 372 -23.79 -11.63 11.48
N GLY A 373 -23.28 -12.62 12.20
CA GLY A 373 -23.36 -12.68 13.68
C GLY A 373 -24.73 -12.93 14.28
N ASN A 374 -24.76 -13.13 15.60
CA ASN A 374 -26.01 -13.29 16.34
C ASN A 374 -26.57 -11.92 16.73
N GLY A 375 -27.66 -11.49 16.09
CA GLY A 375 -28.47 -10.35 16.53
C GLY A 375 -28.11 -8.97 15.98
N THR A 376 -27.25 -8.86 14.96
CA THR A 376 -26.80 -7.58 14.35
C THR A 376 -27.97 -6.65 14.02
N CYS A 377 -29.06 -7.20 13.50
CA CYS A 377 -30.26 -6.44 13.11
C CYS A 377 -31.48 -6.74 13.98
N LYS A 378 -31.31 -7.27 15.21
CA LYS A 378 -32.43 -7.64 16.08
C LYS A 378 -33.38 -6.47 16.36
N ALA A 379 -32.87 -5.25 16.48
CA ALA A 379 -33.69 -4.06 16.74
C ALA A 379 -34.52 -3.59 15.52
N LEU A 380 -34.28 -4.15 14.33
CA LEU A 380 -35.05 -3.87 13.12
C LEU A 380 -36.25 -4.82 12.94
N GLN A 381 -36.45 -5.79 13.83
CA GLN A 381 -37.59 -6.70 13.73
C GLN A 381 -38.91 -5.99 14.10
N PRO A 382 -40.07 -6.41 13.55
CA PRO A 382 -41.37 -5.85 13.90
C PRO A 382 -41.59 -5.77 15.42
N GLY A 383 -42.06 -4.60 15.89
CA GLY A 383 -42.29 -4.34 17.31
C GLY A 383 -41.03 -4.01 18.14
N LYS A 384 -39.88 -3.82 17.50
CA LYS A 384 -38.64 -3.38 18.15
C LYS A 384 -38.36 -1.89 17.94
N ASP A 385 -37.49 -1.34 18.79
CA ASP A 385 -37.22 0.09 18.91
C ASP A 385 -36.81 0.77 17.60
N CYS A 386 -36.15 0.05 16.68
CA CYS A 386 -35.66 0.59 15.41
C CYS A 386 -36.44 0.09 14.18
N TYR A 387 -37.59 -0.54 14.37
CA TYR A 387 -38.43 -0.99 13.24
C TYR A 387 -39.01 0.18 12.44
N THR A 388 -39.45 1.24 13.12
CA THR A 388 -40.05 2.42 12.50
C THR A 388 -39.07 3.60 12.48
N PRO A 389 -39.02 4.41 11.40
CA PRO A 389 -39.76 4.26 10.16
C PRO A 389 -39.26 3.08 9.30
N VAL A 390 -40.18 2.37 8.66
CA VAL A 390 -39.87 1.29 7.71
C VAL A 390 -39.40 1.93 6.41
N ASN A 391 -38.13 2.27 6.34
CA ASN A 391 -37.49 2.73 5.13
C ASN A 391 -36.08 2.14 5.01
N LEU A 392 -35.66 1.90 3.77
CA LEU A 392 -34.43 1.19 3.47
C LEU A 392 -33.19 1.93 4.00
N VAL A 393 -33.19 3.27 3.96
CA VAL A 393 -32.05 4.09 4.38
C VAL A 393 -31.83 4.05 5.90
N SER A 394 -32.89 4.15 6.71
CA SER A 394 -32.82 4.09 8.17
C SER A 394 -32.41 2.68 8.62
N HIS A 395 -33.05 1.65 8.06
CA HIS A 395 -32.74 0.26 8.40
C HIS A 395 -31.31 -0.10 8.03
N SER A 396 -30.85 0.30 6.85
CA SER A 396 -29.48 0.07 6.42
C SER A 396 -28.47 0.84 7.26
N SER A 397 -28.77 2.11 7.60
CA SER A 397 -27.89 2.90 8.47
C SER A 397 -27.75 2.26 9.86
N TYR A 398 -28.84 1.70 10.41
CA TYR A 398 -28.78 0.97 11.68
C TYR A 398 -27.95 -0.31 11.54
N ALA A 399 -28.22 -1.10 10.49
CA ALA A 399 -27.51 -2.35 10.23
C ALA A 399 -26.00 -2.12 10.04
N PHE A 400 -25.61 -1.09 9.29
CA PHE A 400 -24.21 -0.71 9.07
C PHE A 400 -23.51 -0.30 10.36
N SER A 401 -24.16 0.56 11.14
CA SER A 401 -23.68 0.97 12.47
C SER A 401 -23.51 -0.21 13.43
N SER A 402 -24.48 -1.11 13.48
CA SER A 402 -24.46 -2.31 14.33
C SER A 402 -23.37 -3.30 13.91
N TYR A 403 -23.31 -3.63 12.61
CA TYR A 403 -22.28 -4.50 12.05
C TYR A 403 -20.88 -3.93 12.31
N TRP A 404 -20.66 -2.65 12.02
CA TRP A 404 -19.35 -2.03 12.22
C TRP A 404 -18.97 -2.04 13.70
N LYS A 405 -19.89 -1.70 14.61
CA LYS A 405 -19.63 -1.80 16.05
C LYS A 405 -19.22 -3.20 16.49
N GLN A 406 -19.86 -4.23 15.96
CA GLN A 406 -19.60 -5.61 16.37
C GLN A 406 -18.30 -6.17 15.79
N PHE A 407 -17.96 -5.84 14.54
CA PHE A 407 -16.89 -6.53 13.81
C PHE A 407 -15.67 -5.66 13.51
N ARG A 408 -15.63 -4.38 13.92
CA ARG A 408 -14.48 -3.48 13.65
C ARG A 408 -13.15 -4.04 14.18
N SER A 409 -13.15 -4.68 15.35
CA SER A 409 -11.94 -5.30 15.92
C SER A 409 -11.40 -6.46 15.07
N SER A 410 -12.22 -7.02 14.18
CA SER A 410 -11.87 -8.10 13.26
C SER A 410 -11.70 -7.60 11.82
N GLY A 411 -11.51 -6.29 11.63
CA GLY A 411 -11.21 -5.68 10.33
C GLY A 411 -12.42 -5.15 9.55
N ALA A 412 -13.63 -5.17 10.11
CA ALA A 412 -14.79 -4.56 9.45
C ALA A 412 -14.61 -3.03 9.31
N THR A 413 -14.95 -2.51 8.13
CA THR A 413 -14.85 -1.08 7.81
C THR A 413 -16.22 -0.48 7.51
N CYS A 414 -16.37 0.82 7.73
CA CYS A 414 -17.56 1.56 7.32
C CYS A 414 -17.51 1.91 5.82
N TYR A 415 -17.49 0.89 4.97
CA TYR A 415 -17.39 1.08 3.51
C TYR A 415 -18.62 0.58 2.77
N PHE A 416 -19.01 -0.69 2.98
CA PHE A 416 -20.16 -1.32 2.31
C PHE A 416 -20.19 -1.06 0.79
N ASN A 417 -19.08 -1.30 0.10
CA ASN A 417 -18.93 -1.01 -1.34
C ASN A 417 -19.21 0.48 -1.70
N GLY A 418 -18.80 1.38 -0.81
CA GLY A 418 -19.03 2.81 -0.88
C GLY A 418 -20.44 3.27 -0.47
N LEU A 419 -21.33 2.36 -0.04
CA LEU A 419 -22.71 2.71 0.33
C LEU A 419 -22.81 3.36 1.71
N ALA A 420 -21.73 3.36 2.49
CA ALA A 420 -21.71 3.90 3.84
C ALA A 420 -20.60 4.93 4.06
N VAL A 421 -20.84 5.82 5.01
CA VAL A 421 -19.89 6.83 5.50
C VAL A 421 -19.96 6.92 7.01
N GLN A 422 -18.86 7.36 7.62
CA GLN A 422 -18.82 7.68 9.03
C GLN A 422 -19.49 9.03 9.31
N THR A 423 -20.14 9.16 10.47
CA THR A 423 -20.73 10.43 10.94
C THR A 423 -20.51 10.61 12.44
N THR A 424 -20.32 11.85 12.86
CA THR A 424 -20.32 12.28 14.27
C THR A 424 -21.70 12.75 14.74
N LYS A 425 -22.67 12.90 13.83
CA LYS A 425 -24.04 13.27 14.15
C LYS A 425 -24.82 12.00 14.49
N ASP A 426 -25.29 11.91 15.74
CA ASP A 426 -26.08 10.78 16.23
C ASP A 426 -27.36 10.58 15.37
N PRO A 427 -27.50 9.44 14.66
CA PRO A 427 -28.67 9.13 13.84
C PRO A 427 -29.84 8.54 14.66
N SER A 428 -29.66 8.36 15.97
CA SER A 428 -30.70 7.85 16.88
C SER A 428 -31.91 8.78 16.96
N HIS A 429 -33.09 8.20 17.17
CA HIS A 429 -34.35 8.94 17.28
C HIS A 429 -35.35 8.16 18.12
N GLY A 430 -36.16 8.86 18.93
CA GLY A 430 -37.10 8.21 19.85
C GLY A 430 -36.42 7.15 20.73
N SER A 431 -37.00 5.95 20.77
CA SER A 431 -36.42 4.78 21.43
C SER A 431 -35.35 4.07 20.60
N CYS A 432 -35.26 4.30 19.29
CA CYS A 432 -34.22 3.71 18.44
C CYS A 432 -32.85 4.32 18.73
N LYS A 433 -31.94 3.52 19.30
CA LYS A 433 -30.54 3.91 19.56
C LYS A 433 -29.60 3.17 18.62
N TYR A 434 -28.91 3.92 17.75
CA TYR A 434 -27.96 3.36 16.81
C TYR A 434 -26.67 2.99 17.53
N PRO A 435 -26.12 1.78 17.34
CA PRO A 435 -24.82 1.41 17.88
C PRO A 435 -23.71 2.31 17.35
N SER A 436 -22.82 2.79 18.22
CA SER A 436 -21.66 3.61 17.85
C SER A 436 -20.36 2.97 18.28
N VAL A 437 -19.29 3.23 17.55
CA VAL A 437 -17.92 3.02 18.07
C VAL A 437 -17.51 4.25 18.87
N THR A 438 -16.74 4.04 19.93
CA THR A 438 -16.10 5.12 20.67
C THR A 438 -14.62 5.02 20.36
N VAL A 439 -14.04 6.10 19.88
CA VAL A 439 -12.63 6.19 19.45
C VAL A 439 -11.85 7.09 20.39
#